data_AF-A0AAV2ABQ7-F1
#
_entry.id   AF-A0AAV2ABQ7-F1
#
_cell.length_a   1.000
_cell.length_b   1.000
_cell.length_c   1.000
_cell.angle_alpha   90.00
_cell.angle_beta   90.00
_cell.angle_gamma   90.00
#
_symmetry.space_group_name_H-M   'P 1'
#
loop_
_entity.id
_entity.type
_entity.pdbx_description
1 polymer ?
#
loop_
_entity_poly.entity_id
_entity_poly.type
_entity_poly.pdbx_seq_one_letter_code
_entity_poly.pdbx_strand_id
1 'polypeptide(L)'
;MIVNGSEAADTFLFMAGLFVSYMTIKRVKLEKKKFNYLTFAFHRYWRIAPTVYFILLCSFLIPLMGSGPVFQELMDNSIYPCFQQWWRNILFINNFYDSYKACWKMTWFVSCDIQLYLISVFVVLPMIWFKKMGVMINILIVVASIIYTGIVTYLFDISPTILVTHM
;
A
#
# COMPACT_ATOMS: atom_id res chain seq x y z
N MET A 1 18.19 -11.10 -3.53
CA MET A 1 17.01 -10.31 -3.95
C MET A 1 15.85 -11.27 -4.19
N ILE A 2 14.73 -11.11 -3.49
CA ILE A 2 13.55 -11.97 -3.68
C ILE A 2 12.85 -11.47 -4.95
N VAL A 3 13.02 -12.21 -6.05
CA VAL A 3 12.48 -11.87 -7.38
C VAL A 3 10.94 -11.84 -7.40
N ASN A 4 10.29 -12.46 -6.40
CA ASN A 4 8.82 -12.53 -6.26
C ASN A 4 8.25 -11.64 -5.13
N GLY A 5 8.95 -10.58 -4.74
CA GLY A 5 8.48 -9.70 -3.66
C GLY A 5 7.14 -9.00 -3.93
N SER A 6 6.83 -8.74 -5.20
CA SER A 6 5.54 -8.19 -5.65
C SER A 6 4.38 -9.15 -5.38
N GLU A 7 4.54 -10.42 -5.70
CA GLU A 7 3.51 -11.45 -5.52
C GLU A 7 3.16 -11.64 -4.03
N ALA A 8 4.18 -11.53 -3.17
CA ALA A 8 3.97 -11.55 -1.73
C ALA A 8 3.11 -10.34 -1.28
N ALA A 9 3.39 -9.15 -1.80
CA ALA A 9 2.61 -7.95 -1.47
C ALA A 9 1.11 -8.13 -1.81
N ASP A 10 0.80 -8.68 -2.98
CA ASP A 10 -0.60 -8.87 -3.40
C ASP A 10 -1.35 -9.84 -2.49
N THR A 11 -0.72 -10.96 -2.12
CA THR A 11 -1.33 -11.91 -1.16
C THR A 11 -1.54 -11.30 0.22
N PHE A 12 -0.61 -10.47 0.71
CA PHE A 12 -0.78 -9.75 1.98
C PHE A 12 -1.93 -8.73 1.91
N LEU A 13 -2.05 -7.96 0.84
CA LEU A 13 -3.16 -7.01 0.67
C LEU A 13 -4.51 -7.73 0.60
N PHE A 14 -4.56 -8.86 -0.09
CA PHE A 14 -5.77 -9.68 -0.16
C PHE A 14 -6.20 -10.19 1.23
N MET A 15 -5.27 -10.77 1.99
CA MET A 15 -5.54 -11.22 3.36
C MET A 15 -5.96 -10.06 4.27
N ALA A 16 -5.30 -8.90 4.16
CA ALA A 16 -5.66 -7.70 4.92
C ALA A 16 -7.10 -7.25 4.61
N GLY A 17 -7.51 -7.24 3.33
CA GLY A 17 -8.87 -6.91 2.90
C GLY A 17 -9.92 -7.88 3.42
N LEU A 18 -9.65 -9.19 3.39
CA LEU A 18 -10.53 -10.21 3.96
C LEU A 18 -10.72 -10.00 5.48
N PHE A 19 -9.62 -9.77 6.19
CA PHE A 19 -9.66 -9.54 7.64
C PHE A 19 -10.49 -8.29 7.99
N VAL A 20 -10.29 -7.19 7.26
CA VAL A 20 -11.05 -5.95 7.44
C VAL A 20 -12.53 -6.17 7.20
N SER A 21 -12.88 -6.90 6.14
CA SER A 21 -14.27 -7.24 5.81
C SER A 21 -14.93 -8.05 6.92
N TYR A 22 -14.25 -9.11 7.39
CA TYR A 22 -14.74 -9.96 8.47
C TYR A 22 -14.94 -9.18 9.78
N MET A 23 -13.94 -8.41 10.20
CA MET A 23 -14.01 -7.62 11.43
C MET A 23 -15.10 -6.55 11.36
N THR A 24 -15.30 -5.91 10.22
CA THR A 24 -16.33 -4.89 10.03
C THR A 24 -17.73 -5.52 10.06
N ILE A 25 -17.94 -6.66 9.39
CA ILE A 25 -19.21 -7.40 9.45
C ILE A 25 -19.50 -7.83 10.89
N LYS A 26 -18.50 -8.38 11.60
CA LYS A 26 -18.64 -8.76 13.02
C LYS A 26 -19.05 -7.56 13.88
N ARG A 27 -18.36 -6.42 13.76
CA ARG A 27 -18.65 -5.21 14.55
C ARG A 27 -20.05 -4.64 14.27
N VAL A 28 -20.50 -4.66 13.03
CA VAL A 28 -21.80 -4.07 12.65
C VAL A 28 -22.96 -5.03 12.88
N LYS A 29 -22.85 -6.31 12.49
CA LYS A 29 -23.96 -7.28 12.62
C LYS A 29 -24.04 -7.93 14.00
N LEU A 30 -22.91 -8.37 14.56
CA LEU A 30 -22.90 -9.09 15.84
C LEU A 30 -22.91 -8.12 17.02
N GLU A 31 -22.06 -7.09 17.00
CA GLU A 31 -21.97 -6.13 18.12
C GLU A 31 -22.96 -4.96 18.01
N LYS A 32 -23.68 -4.82 16.90
CA LYS A 32 -24.63 -3.71 16.61
C LYS A 32 -24.06 -2.31 16.89
N LYS A 33 -22.74 -2.15 16.80
CA LYS A 33 -22.08 -0.85 17.04
C LYS A 33 -22.25 0.06 15.82
N LYS A 34 -22.48 1.35 16.08
CA LYS A 34 -22.51 2.37 15.02
C LYS A 34 -21.14 2.42 14.34
N PHE A 35 -21.13 2.33 13.01
CA PHE A 35 -19.91 2.41 12.22
C PHE A 35 -19.52 3.89 12.03
N ASN A 36 -18.42 4.32 12.65
CA ASN A 36 -17.86 5.65 12.43
C ASN A 36 -16.62 5.55 11.53
N TYR A 37 -16.71 6.12 10.34
CA TYR A 37 -15.64 6.12 9.34
C TYR A 37 -14.38 6.84 9.87
N LEU A 38 -14.54 7.97 10.56
CA LEU A 38 -13.39 8.74 11.06
C LEU A 38 -12.61 7.96 12.13
N THR A 39 -13.33 7.34 13.07
CA THR A 39 -12.70 6.50 14.10
C THR A 39 -12.01 5.28 13.49
N PHE A 40 -12.61 4.68 12.45
CA PHE A 40 -12.03 3.56 11.71
C PHE A 40 -10.71 3.96 11.02
N ALA A 41 -10.72 5.07 10.27
CA ALA A 41 -9.54 5.60 9.60
C ALA A 41 -8.43 6.00 10.60
N PHE A 42 -8.80 6.74 11.65
CA PHE A 42 -7.86 7.25 12.64
C PHE A 42 -7.14 6.14 13.41
N HIS A 43 -7.86 5.10 13.84
CA HIS A 43 -7.23 3.99 14.57
C HIS A 43 -6.16 3.27 13.75
N ARG A 44 -6.39 3.07 12.44
CA ARG A 44 -5.39 2.42 11.59
C ARG A 44 -4.21 3.35 11.32
N TYR A 45 -4.47 4.63 11.04
CA TYR A 45 -3.42 5.63 10.85
C TYR A 45 -2.51 5.72 12.10
N TRP A 46 -3.10 5.86 13.29
CA TRP A 46 -2.35 5.98 14.55
C TRP A 46 -1.51 4.73 14.86
N ARG A 47 -1.95 3.55 14.43
CA ARG A 47 -1.20 2.30 14.62
C ARG A 47 0.04 2.22 13.71
N ILE A 48 -0.06 2.69 12.47
CA ILE A 48 0.99 2.54 11.45
C ILE A 48 1.97 3.71 11.47
N ALA A 49 1.49 4.92 11.75
CA ALA A 49 2.29 6.15 11.76
C ALA A 49 3.57 6.08 12.61
N PRO A 50 3.58 5.53 13.85
CA PRO A 50 4.78 5.47 14.68
C PRO A 50 5.93 4.70 14.02
N THR A 51 5.61 3.59 13.34
CA THR A 51 6.61 2.78 12.65
C THR A 51 7.19 3.52 11.46
N VAL A 52 6.36 4.20 10.67
CA VAL A 52 6.83 4.97 9.50
C VAL A 52 7.67 6.16 9.94
N TYR A 53 7.27 6.86 10.99
CA TYR A 53 8.05 7.99 11.53
C TYR A 53 9.39 7.53 12.09
N PHE A 54 9.43 6.37 12.74
CA PHE A 54 10.68 5.78 13.20
C PHE A 54 11.62 5.45 12.05
N ILE A 55 11.12 4.82 10.97
CA ILE A 55 11.92 4.51 9.78
C ILE A 55 12.44 5.78 9.11
N LEU A 56 11.60 6.82 9.00
CA LEU A 56 12.03 8.12 8.48
C LEU A 56 13.16 8.70 9.34
N LEU A 57 12.99 8.75 10.67
CA LEU A 57 14.00 9.25 11.60
C LEU A 57 15.32 8.48 11.49
N CYS A 58 15.28 7.15 11.42
CA CYS A 58 16.47 6.34 11.14
C CYS A 58 17.11 6.71 9.80
N SER A 59 16.32 6.95 8.76
CA SER A 59 16.82 7.35 7.44
C SER A 59 17.55 8.70 7.47
N PHE A 60 17.12 9.63 8.33
CA PHE A 60 17.83 10.90 8.57
C PHE A 60 19.16 10.72 9.33
N LEU A 61 19.31 9.66 10.14
CA LEU A 61 20.49 9.39 10.96
C LEU A 61 21.55 8.54 10.25
N ILE A 62 21.15 7.70 9.28
CA ILE A 62 22.05 6.82 8.52
C ILE A 62 23.27 7.57 7.94
N PRO A 63 23.16 8.78 7.35
CA PRO A 63 24.33 9.51 6.81
C PRO A 63 25.47 9.73 7.81
N LEU A 64 25.19 9.74 9.12
CA LEU A 64 26.20 9.95 10.16
C LEU A 64 26.92 8.65 10.58
N MET A 65 26.48 7.49 10.10
CA MET A 65 26.92 6.19 10.61
C MET A 65 28.11 5.57 9.85
N GLY A 66 28.51 6.10 8.70
CA GLY A 66 29.63 5.53 7.94
C GLY A 66 29.96 6.25 6.63
N SER A 67 31.02 5.79 5.97
CA SER A 67 31.44 6.26 4.64
C SER A 67 31.97 5.08 3.80
N GLY A 68 31.78 5.13 2.48
CA GLY A 68 32.23 4.09 1.55
C GLY A 68 31.49 4.12 0.20
N PRO A 69 32.01 3.49 -0.86
CA PRO A 69 31.42 3.55 -2.21
C PRO A 69 30.04 2.87 -2.30
N VAL A 70 29.86 1.71 -1.64
CA VAL A 70 28.54 1.05 -1.53
C VAL A 70 27.56 1.88 -0.67
N PHE A 71 28.09 2.59 0.32
CA PHE A 71 27.31 3.47 1.16
C PHE A 71 26.81 4.69 0.38
N GLN A 72 27.62 5.20 -0.57
CA GLN A 72 27.23 6.27 -1.48
C GLN A 72 26.04 5.87 -2.37
N GLU A 73 26.05 4.66 -2.93
CA GLU A 73 24.91 4.16 -3.71
C GLU A 73 23.63 4.03 -2.87
N LEU A 74 23.74 3.62 -1.61
CA LEU A 74 22.62 3.58 -0.68
C LEU A 74 22.11 5.00 -0.36
N MET A 75 23.03 5.95 -0.17
CA MET A 75 22.71 7.36 0.08
C MET A 75 21.90 7.94 -1.07
N ASP A 76 22.35 7.75 -2.31
CA ASP A 76 21.72 8.35 -3.49
C ASP A 76 20.38 7.70 -3.83
N ASN A 77 20.28 6.37 -3.73
CA ASN A 77 19.08 5.64 -4.17
C ASN A 77 17.98 5.56 -3.11
N SER A 78 18.32 5.57 -1.81
CA SER A 78 17.33 5.37 -0.74
C SER A 78 17.20 6.59 0.16
N ILE A 79 18.32 7.21 0.54
CA ILE A 79 18.31 8.20 1.63
C ILE A 79 17.99 9.61 1.11
N TYR A 80 18.63 10.07 0.04
CA TYR A 80 18.41 11.41 -0.52
C TYR A 80 16.95 11.66 -0.95
N PRO A 81 16.24 10.69 -1.56
CA PRO A 81 14.81 10.82 -1.83
C PRO A 81 13.96 10.96 -0.55
N CYS A 82 14.36 10.34 0.57
CA CYS A 82 13.67 10.54 1.86
C CYS A 82 13.69 11.99 2.32
N PHE A 83 14.83 12.68 2.20
CA PHE A 83 14.95 14.10 2.58
C PHE A 83 14.05 15.02 1.75
N GLN A 84 13.79 14.68 0.48
CA GLN A 84 12.93 15.50 -0.38
C GLN A 84 11.44 15.15 -0.24
N GLN A 85 11.14 13.87 0.02
CA GLN A 85 9.78 13.34 -0.04
C GLN A 85 9.24 12.86 1.32
N TRP A 86 9.86 13.24 2.45
CA TRP A 86 9.44 12.83 3.80
C TRP A 86 7.96 13.12 4.07
N TRP A 87 7.46 14.28 3.64
CA TRP A 87 6.08 14.68 3.84
C TRP A 87 5.07 13.77 3.11
N ARG A 88 5.46 13.21 1.95
CA ARG A 88 4.63 12.25 1.20
C ARG A 88 4.51 10.91 1.91
N ASN A 89 5.57 10.52 2.63
CA ASN A 89 5.58 9.30 3.45
C ASN A 89 4.68 9.43 4.68
N ILE A 90 4.59 10.63 5.26
CA ILE A 90 3.67 10.93 6.37
C ILE A 90 2.22 10.87 5.90
N LEU A 91 1.93 11.42 4.71
CA LEU A 91 0.58 11.43 4.15
C LEU A 91 0.17 10.13 3.46
N PHE A 92 1.06 9.13 3.37
CA PHE A 92 0.82 7.86 2.66
C PHE A 92 0.39 8.05 1.19
N ILE A 93 0.92 9.06 0.51
CA ILE A 93 0.62 9.35 -0.90
C ILE A 93 1.78 9.00 -1.84
N ASN A 94 2.79 8.31 -1.34
CA ASN A 94 3.98 7.95 -2.10
C ASN A 94 3.69 7.15 -3.37
N ASN A 95 2.61 6.35 -3.36
CA ASN A 95 2.24 5.47 -4.47
C ASN A 95 1.88 6.23 -5.77
N PHE A 96 1.39 7.47 -5.68
CA PHE A 96 0.97 8.25 -6.86
C PHE A 96 2.13 8.93 -7.60
N TYR A 97 3.33 8.90 -7.01
CA TYR A 97 4.49 9.57 -7.56
C TYR A 97 5.54 8.54 -7.97
N ASP A 98 6.51 9.03 -8.72
CA ASP A 98 7.58 8.23 -9.31
C ASP A 98 8.21 7.27 -8.27
N SER A 99 8.09 5.97 -8.54
CA SER A 99 8.58 4.90 -7.66
C SER A 99 10.10 4.94 -7.50
N TYR A 100 10.82 5.55 -8.45
CA TYR A 100 12.26 5.76 -8.35
C TYR A 100 12.66 6.84 -7.34
N LYS A 101 11.73 7.73 -6.96
CA LYS A 101 11.95 8.79 -5.94
C LYS A 101 11.32 8.45 -4.59
N ALA A 102 10.92 7.20 -4.39
CA ALA A 102 10.40 6.75 -3.11
C ALA A 102 11.53 6.62 -2.08
N CYS A 103 11.28 7.10 -0.86
CA CYS A 103 12.21 6.99 0.27
C CYS A 103 12.63 5.52 0.54
N TRP A 104 11.66 4.61 0.55
CA TRP A 104 11.90 3.17 0.63
C TRP A 104 10.90 2.44 -0.26
N LYS A 105 11.35 1.41 -0.98
CA LYS A 105 10.44 0.56 -1.78
C LYS A 105 9.32 -0.05 -0.93
N MET A 106 9.60 -0.34 0.34
CA MET A 106 8.59 -0.86 1.28
C MET A 106 7.51 0.17 1.64
N THR A 107 7.78 1.48 1.65
CA THR A 107 6.76 2.48 2.04
C THR A 107 5.67 2.62 0.98
N TRP A 108 5.93 2.19 -0.25
CA TRP A 108 4.90 2.06 -1.29
C TRP A 108 3.79 1.11 -0.85
N PHE A 109 4.15 -0.10 -0.41
CA PHE A 109 3.19 -1.11 0.05
C PHE A 109 2.35 -0.61 1.23
N VAL A 110 2.99 0.03 2.21
CA VAL A 110 2.29 0.59 3.37
C VAL A 110 1.30 1.68 2.95
N SER A 111 1.67 2.50 1.96
CA SER A 111 0.77 3.52 1.41
C SER A 111 -0.45 2.90 0.74
N CYS A 112 -0.25 1.86 -0.08
CA CYS A 112 -1.33 1.09 -0.70
C CYS A 112 -2.27 0.48 0.34
N ASP A 113 -1.73 -0.11 1.41
CA ASP A 113 -2.53 -0.73 2.48
C ASP A 113 -3.47 0.28 3.16
N ILE A 114 -2.99 1.49 3.48
CA ILE A 114 -3.85 2.54 4.06
C ILE A 114 -4.91 3.00 3.07
N GLN A 115 -4.54 3.24 1.81
CA GLN A 115 -5.49 3.69 0.79
C GLN A 115 -6.59 2.65 0.53
N LEU A 116 -6.21 1.39 0.35
CA LEU A 116 -7.16 0.29 0.18
C LEU A 116 -8.02 0.08 1.42
N TYR A 117 -7.48 0.29 2.62
CA TYR A 117 -8.28 0.24 3.85
C TYR A 117 -9.35 1.33 3.89
N LEU A 118 -9.03 2.57 3.52
CA LEU A 118 -9.99 3.67 3.46
C LEU A 118 -11.08 3.38 2.40
N ILE A 119 -10.67 2.89 1.23
CA ILE A 119 -11.60 2.56 0.13
C ILE A 119 -12.46 1.33 0.46
N SER A 120 -11.94 0.38 1.25
CA SER A 120 -12.64 -0.89 1.55
C SER A 120 -14.03 -0.69 2.14
N VAL A 121 -14.26 0.42 2.85
CA VAL A 121 -15.55 0.78 3.44
C VAL A 121 -16.64 0.89 2.37
N PHE A 122 -16.32 1.41 1.19
CA PHE A 122 -17.26 1.52 0.07
C PHE A 122 -17.67 0.18 -0.52
N VAL A 123 -16.89 -0.88 -0.32
CA VAL A 123 -17.24 -2.24 -0.74
C VAL A 123 -17.97 -2.98 0.39
N VAL A 124 -17.48 -2.84 1.62
CA VAL A 124 -17.97 -3.60 2.78
C VAL A 124 -19.32 -3.09 3.29
N LEU A 125 -19.58 -1.78 3.31
CA LEU A 125 -20.86 -1.23 3.78
C LEU A 125 -22.04 -1.67 2.89
N PRO A 126 -21.99 -1.55 1.55
CA PRO A 126 -23.05 -2.08 0.68
C PRO A 126 -23.24 -3.59 0.85
N MET A 127 -22.15 -4.34 1.07
CA MET A 127 -22.23 -5.78 1.31
C MET A 127 -22.98 -6.14 2.61
N ILE A 128 -22.88 -5.30 3.65
CA ILE A 128 -23.60 -5.51 4.92
C ILE A 128 -25.10 -5.29 4.75
N TRP A 129 -25.51 -4.25 4.01
CA TRP A 129 -26.92 -3.92 3.76
C TRP A 129 -27.55 -4.85 2.72
N PHE A 130 -26.91 -5.01 1.55
CA PHE A 130 -27.39 -5.82 0.44
C PHE A 130 -26.26 -6.68 -0.11
N LYS A 131 -26.23 -7.96 0.29
CA LYS A 131 -25.20 -8.93 -0.14
C LYS A 131 -24.99 -8.93 -1.66
N LYS A 132 -26.07 -8.89 -2.45
CA LYS A 132 -26.02 -8.88 -3.92
C LYS A 132 -25.30 -7.65 -4.48
N MET A 133 -25.53 -6.46 -3.91
CA MET A 133 -24.86 -5.23 -4.35
C MET A 133 -23.37 -5.26 -4.06
N GLY A 134 -22.97 -5.69 -2.85
CA GLY A 134 -21.55 -5.81 -2.49
C GLY A 134 -20.79 -6.77 -3.41
N VAL A 135 -21.38 -7.92 -3.73
CA VAL A 135 -20.78 -8.89 -4.67
C VAL A 135 -20.68 -8.29 -6.08
N MET A 136 -21.72 -7.61 -6.57
CA MET A 136 -21.71 -6.97 -7.88
C MET A 136 -20.61 -5.91 -7.99
N ILE A 137 -20.47 -5.04 -6.98
CA ILE A 137 -19.40 -4.04 -6.92
C ILE A 137 -18.02 -4.70 -6.93
N ASN A 138 -17.83 -5.77 -6.17
CA ASN A 138 -16.56 -6.49 -6.12
C ASN A 138 -16.20 -7.11 -7.48
N ILE A 139 -17.15 -7.78 -8.14
CA ILE A 139 -16.97 -8.35 -9.49
C ILE A 139 -16.59 -7.24 -10.48
N LEU A 140 -17.28 -6.09 -10.44
CA LEU A 140 -16.98 -4.96 -11.31
C LEU A 140 -15.55 -4.44 -11.10
N ILE A 141 -15.11 -4.32 -9.85
CA ILE A 141 -13.74 -3.89 -9.52
C ILE A 141 -12.71 -4.88 -10.06
N VAL A 142 -12.93 -6.20 -9.88
CA VAL A 142 -12.02 -7.24 -10.38
C VAL A 142 -11.95 -7.25 -11.91
N VAL A 143 -13.08 -7.14 -12.59
CA VAL A 143 -13.12 -7.06 -14.06
C VAL A 143 -12.42 -5.79 -14.54
N ALA A 144 -12.68 -4.65 -13.90
CA ALA A 144 -12.02 -3.39 -14.23
C ALA A 144 -10.51 -3.46 -14.03
N SER A 145 -10.02 -4.11 -12.96
CA SER A 145 -8.58 -4.27 -12.73
C SER A 145 -7.93 -5.15 -13.78
N ILE A 146 -8.58 -6.26 -14.18
CA ILE A 146 -8.06 -7.15 -15.24
C ILE A 146 -7.96 -6.39 -16.57
N ILE A 147 -9.02 -5.66 -16.95
CA ILE A 147 -9.04 -4.88 -18.19
C ILE A 147 -7.98 -3.78 -18.16
N TYR A 148 -7.88 -3.05 -17.05
CA TYR A 148 -6.89 -1.98 -16.89
C TYR A 148 -5.46 -2.52 -17.04
N THR A 149 -5.12 -3.60 -16.34
CA THR A 149 -3.80 -4.24 -16.48
C THR A 149 -3.57 -4.69 -17.92
N GLY A 150 -4.55 -5.31 -18.57
CA GLY A 150 -4.44 -5.73 -19.97
C GLY A 150 -4.17 -4.57 -20.94
N ILE A 151 -4.85 -3.44 -20.76
CA ILE A 151 -4.65 -2.23 -21.58
C ILE A 151 -3.25 -1.65 -21.36
N VAL A 152 -2.82 -1.53 -20.10
CA VAL A 152 -1.49 -0.99 -19.77
C VAL A 152 -0.38 -1.89 -20.34
N THR A 153 -0.51 -3.21 -20.19
CA THR A 153 0.45 -4.16 -20.76
C THR A 153 0.52 -4.04 -22.28
N TYR A 154 -0.61 -3.87 -22.97
CA TYR A 154 -0.66 -3.72 -24.42
C TYR A 154 -0.05 -2.40 -24.91
N LEU A 155 -0.27 -1.30 -24.20
CA LEU A 155 0.23 0.02 -24.62
C LEU A 155 1.71 0.24 -24.34
N PHE A 156 2.24 -0.36 -23.28
CA PHE A 156 3.60 -0.12 -22.79
C PHE A 156 4.55 -1.29 -23.04
N ASP A 157 4.11 -2.34 -23.76
CA ASP A 157 4.87 -3.57 -24.06
C ASP A 157 5.62 -4.11 -22.83
N ILE A 158 4.93 -4.11 -21.67
CA ILE A 158 5.53 -4.48 -20.41
C ILE A 158 5.61 -6.00 -20.33
N SER A 159 6.79 -6.53 -19.98
CA SER A 159 6.95 -7.94 -19.66
C SER A 159 5.96 -8.39 -18.57
N PRO A 160 5.27 -9.53 -18.73
CA PRO A 160 4.27 -10.02 -17.76
C PRO A 160 4.86 -10.38 -16.39
N THR A 161 6.17 -10.28 -16.23
CA THR A 161 6.90 -10.51 -14.98
C THR A 161 8.13 -9.62 -14.96
N ILE A 162 8.61 -9.25 -13.77
CA ILE A 162 9.89 -8.57 -13.57
C ILE A 162 11.01 -9.56 -13.97
N LEU A 163 11.27 -9.66 -15.28
CA LEU A 163 12.40 -10.41 -15.79
C LEU A 163 13.66 -9.66 -15.39
N VAL A 164 14.42 -10.22 -14.45
CA VAL A 164 15.81 -9.82 -14.18
C VAL A 164 16.66 -10.30 -15.36
N THR A 165 16.37 -9.81 -16.56
CA THR A 165 17.22 -9.96 -17.74
C THR A 165 17.91 -8.63 -17.91
N HIS A 166 19.05 -8.52 -17.22
CA HIS A 166 20.26 -7.73 -17.49
C HIS A 166 20.97 -7.52 -16.16
N MET A 167 21.70 -8.56 -15.72
CA MET A 167 23.02 -8.36 -15.15
C MET A 167 24.00 -8.17 -16.32
#